data_AF-A0A453KC91-F1
#
_entry.id   AF-A0A453KC91-F1
#
_cell.length_a   1.000
_cell.length_b   1.000
_cell.length_c   1.000
_cell.angle_alpha   90.00
_cell.angle_beta   90.00
_cell.angle_gamma   90.00
#
_symmetry.space_group_name_H-M   'P 1'
#
loop_
_entity.id
_entity.type
_entity.pdbx_description
1 polymer ?
#
loop_
_entity_poly.entity_id
_entity_poly.type
_entity_poly.pdbx_seq_one_letter_code
_entity_poly.pdbx_strand_id
1 'polypeptide(L)' 'CFKQVILTKDNLAKRHWVGSARCSFCDHNETIKHLFLDCPLTKILWRSIHIAFNINPPTSINMLFGTWLDGVDSDTAR' A
#
# COMPACT_ATOMS: atom_id res chain seq x y z
N CYS A 1 19.01 5.42 -2.75
CA CYS A 1 18.88 4.81 -4.10
C CYS A 1 17.66 3.87 -4.22
N PHE A 2 16.50 4.19 -3.60
CA PHE A 2 15.27 3.36 -3.68
C PHE A 2 14.02 4.22 -3.96
N LYS A 3 14.16 5.32 -4.70
CA LYS A 3 13.10 6.31 -4.94
C LYS A 3 11.98 5.84 -5.91
N GLN A 4 12.03 4.60 -6.39
CA GLN A 4 11.09 4.05 -7.38
C GLN A 4 10.69 2.58 -7.11
N VAL A 5 10.86 2.09 -5.88
CA VAL A 5 10.85 0.64 -5.59
C VAL A 5 9.75 0.23 -4.60
N ILE A 6 8.64 0.96 -4.50
CA ILE A 6 7.41 0.30 -4.04
C ILE A 6 6.72 -0.26 -5.27
N LEU A 7 7.04 -1.52 -5.55
CA LEU A 7 6.53 -2.30 -6.68
C LEU A 7 5.10 -2.78 -6.39
N THR A 8 4.20 -1.88 -6.01
CA THR A 8 2.79 -2.24 -5.96
C THR A 8 2.26 -2.44 -7.38
N LYS A 9 1.34 -3.38 -7.58
CA LYS A 9 0.86 -3.74 -8.92
C LYS A 9 0.22 -2.57 -9.67
N ASP A 10 -0.27 -1.55 -8.97
CA ASP A 10 -0.71 -0.29 -9.56
C ASP A 10 0.43 0.49 -10.25
N ASN A 11 1.64 0.51 -9.66
CA ASN A 11 2.81 1.14 -10.28
C ASN A 11 3.31 0.37 -11.51
N LEU A 12 3.12 -0.95 -11.54
CA LEU A 12 3.42 -1.77 -12.72
C LEU A 12 2.39 -1.56 -13.84
N ALA A 13 1.10 -1.46 -13.49
CA ALA A 13 0.04 -1.18 -14.46
C ALA A 13 0.28 0.15 -15.20
N LYS A 14 0.77 1.20 -14.50
CA LYS A 14 1.17 2.49 -15.09
C LYS A 14 2.32 2.38 -16.11
N ARG A 15 3.05 1.26 -16.16
CA ARG A 15 4.14 0.99 -17.13
C ARG A 15 3.75 -0.01 -18.23
N HIS A 16 2.46 -0.14 -18.53
CA HIS A 16 1.92 -1.10 -19.50
C HIS A 16 2.18 -2.57 -19.13
N TRP A 17 2.31 -2.89 -17.83
CA TRP A 17 2.41 -4.28 -17.40
C TRP A 17 1.03 -4.97 -17.47
N VAL A 18 0.95 -6.06 -18.24
CA VAL A 18 -0.27 -6.86 -18.49
C VAL A 18 -0.52 -7.86 -17.35
N GLY A 19 -0.46 -7.41 -16.11
CA GLY A 19 -0.74 -8.26 -14.96
C GLY A 19 -1.98 -7.81 -14.20
N SER A 20 -2.49 -8.69 -13.34
CA SER A 20 -3.68 -8.43 -12.55
C SER A 20 -3.44 -7.25 -11.60
N ALA A 21 -4.29 -6.22 -11.66
CA ALA A 21 -4.29 -5.13 -10.69
C ALA A 21 -4.89 -5.54 -9.33
N ARG A 22 -5.20 -6.83 -9.12
CA ARG A 22 -5.75 -7.32 -7.86
C ARG A 22 -4.68 -7.52 -6.80
N CYS A 23 -5.05 -7.20 -5.57
CA CYS A 23 -4.27 -7.41 -4.37
C CYS A 23 -3.90 -8.89 -4.24
N SER A 24 -2.65 -9.16 -3.88
CA SER A 24 -2.18 -10.54 -3.68
C SER A 24 -2.82 -11.22 -2.47
N PHE A 25 -3.48 -10.46 -1.59
CA PHE A 25 -4.02 -10.93 -0.31
C PHE A 25 -5.56 -10.92 -0.26
N CYS A 26 -6.25 -10.32 -1.25
CA CYS A 26 -7.70 -10.32 -1.35
C CYS A 26 -8.18 -9.96 -2.77
N ASP A 27 -9.48 -10.08 -3.03
CA ASP A 27 -10.08 -9.82 -4.35
C ASP A 27 -10.33 -8.34 -4.71
N HIS A 28 -9.66 -7.40 -4.04
CA HIS A 28 -9.78 -5.96 -4.34
C HIS A 28 -8.61 -5.46 -5.19
N ASN A 29 -8.76 -4.31 -5.86
CA ASN A 29 -7.63 -3.69 -6.55
C ASN A 29 -6.52 -3.32 -5.56
N GLU A 30 -5.28 -3.68 -5.92
CA GLU A 30 -4.08 -3.32 -5.19
C GLU A 30 -3.78 -1.84 -5.42
N THR A 31 -3.76 -1.08 -4.34
CA THR A 31 -3.22 0.28 -4.28
C THR A 31 -2.31 0.36 -3.08
N ILE A 32 -1.40 1.34 -3.03
CA ILE A 32 -0.54 1.55 -1.84
C ILE A 32 -1.39 1.68 -0.57
N LYS A 33 -2.48 2.47 -0.62
CA LYS A 33 -3.41 2.61 0.50
C LYS A 33 -4.04 1.27 0.89
N HIS A 34 -4.51 0.52 -0.10
CA HIS A 34 -5.12 -0.78 0.17
C HIS A 34 -4.13 -1.77 0.77
N LEU A 35 -2.95 -1.91 0.17
CA LEU A 35 -1.92 -2.86 0.60
C LEU A 35 -1.47 -2.61 2.04
N PHE A 36 -1.30 -1.35 2.43
CA PHE A 36 -0.73 -0.99 3.74
C PHE A 36 -1.75 -0.61 4.81
N LEU A 37 -3.01 -0.30 4.46
CA LEU A 37 -4.04 0.16 5.41
C LEU A 37 -5.36 -0.63 5.30
N ASP A 38 -5.94 -0.73 4.09
CA ASP A 38 -7.33 -1.19 3.96
C ASP A 38 -7.48 -2.71 3.79
N CYS A 39 -6.43 -3.41 3.37
CA CYS A 39 -6.44 -4.84 3.14
C CYS A 39 -6.79 -5.60 4.44
N PRO A 40 -7.73 -6.57 4.39
CA PRO A 40 -8.10 -7.36 5.57
C PRO A 40 -6.91 -8.00 6.28
N LEU A 41 -5.97 -8.55 5.51
CA LEU A 41 -4.74 -9.14 6.06
C LEU A 41 -3.90 -8.09 6.79
N THR A 42 -3.75 -6.91 6.20
CA THR A 42 -2.97 -5.83 6.78
C THR A 42 -3.58 -5.29 8.07
N LYS A 43 -4.91 -5.24 8.17
CA LYS A 43 -5.60 -4.89 9.43
C LYS A 43 -5.29 -5.90 10.54
N ILE A 44 -5.23 -7.19 10.22
CA ILE A 44 -4.85 -8.23 11.19
C ILE A 44 -3.38 -8.08 11.59
N LEU A 45 -2.50 -7.80 10.63
CA LEU A 45 -1.08 -7.57 10.90
C LEU A 45 -0.87 -6.38 11.84
N TRP A 46 -1.52 -5.24 11.56
CA TRP A 46 -1.43 -4.06 12.43
C TRP A 46 -1.99 -4.31 13.83
N ARG A 47 -3.07 -5.08 13.97
CA ARG A 47 -3.56 -5.52 15.30
C ARG A 47 -2.52 -6.36 16.04
N SER A 48 -1.85 -7.27 15.34
CA SER A 48 -0.80 -8.12 15.94
C SER A 48 0.40 -7.29 16.39
N ILE A 49 0.84 -6.33 15.57
CA ILE A 49 1.90 -5.39 15.90
C ILE A 49 1.53 -4.51 17.10
N HIS A 50 0.28 -4.02 17.14
CA HIS A 50 -0.21 -3.25 18.28
C HIS A 50 -0.19 -4.07 19.57
N ILE A 51 -0.62 -5.33 19.53
CA ILE A 51 -0.62 -6.20 20.71
C ILE A 51 0.82 -6.52 21.15
N ALA A 52 1.72 -6.82 20.22
CA ALA A 52 3.07 -7.25 20.53
C ALA A 52 4.02 -6.11 20.93
N PHE A 53 3.85 -4.92 20.33
CA PHE A 53 4.80 -3.81 20.44
C PHE A 53 4.16 -2.51 20.94
N ASN A 54 2.85 -2.48 21.21
CA ASN A 54 2.10 -1.29 21.59
C ASN A 54 2.21 -0.13 20.57
N ILE A 55 2.44 -0.47 19.30
CA ILE A 55 2.52 0.49 18.19
C ILE A 55 1.12 0.68 17.61
N ASN A 56 0.65 1.92 17.61
CA ASN A 56 -0.66 2.25 17.04
C ASN A 56 -0.69 2.01 15.52
N PRO A 57 -1.80 1.46 14.99
CA PRO A 57 -1.96 1.29 13.56
C PRO A 57 -1.89 2.65 12.85
N PRO A 58 -1.19 2.72 11.70
CA PRO A 58 -1.18 3.92 10.88
C PRO A 58 -2.57 4.22 10.32
N THR A 59 -2.92 5.50 10.30
CA THR A 59 -4.17 6.01 9.73
C THR A 59 -3.98 6.62 8.34
N SER A 60 -2.74 6.90 7.96
CA SER A 60 -2.39 7.45 6.66
C SER A 60 -1.08 6.89 6.12
N ILE A 61 -0.95 6.89 4.80
CA ILE A 61 0.29 6.51 4.10
C ILE A 61 1.43 7.47 4.43
N ASN A 62 1.12 8.75 4.71
CA ASN A 62 2.10 9.73 5.17
C ASN A 62 2.68 9.37 6.54
N MET A 63 1.90 8.76 7.43
CA MET A 63 2.43 8.30 8.73
C MET A 63 3.44 7.14 8.58
N LEU A 64 3.33 6.35 7.51
CA LEU A 64 4.23 5.24 7.22
C LEU A 64 5.48 5.66 6.45
N PHE A 65 5.32 6.60 5.52
CA PHE A 65 6.34 6.91 4.52
C PHE A 65 6.71 8.39 4.46
N GLY A 66 6.07 9.26 5.23
CA GLY A 66 6.28 10.71 5.20
C GLY A 66 6.03 11.27 3.80
N THR A 67 6.94 12.14 3.35
CA THR A 67 6.98 12.70 1.98
C THR A 67 7.67 11.78 0.97
N TRP A 68 8.06 10.56 1.37
CA TRP A 68 8.76 9.63 0.48
C TRP A 68 7.92 9.24 -0.75
N LEU A 69 6.59 9.31 -0.62
CA LEU A 69 5.63 8.96 -1.66
C LEU A 69 5.03 10.16 -2.42
N ASP A 70 5.47 11.41 -2.17
CA ASP A 70 4.90 12.61 -2.82
C ASP A 70 5.03 12.61 -4.35
N GLY A 71 5.95 11.82 -4.92
CA GLY A 71 6.10 11.64 -6.37
C GLY A 71 5.35 10.44 -6.95
N VAL A 72 4.69 9.64 -6.10
CA VAL A 72 3.85 8.51 -6.53
C VAL A 72 2.43 9.05 -6.64
N ASP A 73 2.15 9.60 -7.82
CA ASP A 73 0.89 10.21 -8.18
C ASP A 73 -0.32 9.37 -7.70
N SER A 74 -1.11 10.00 -6.82
CA SER A 74 -2.32 9.43 -6.21
C SER A 74 -3.54 9.53 -7.13
N ASP A 75 -3.39 10.09 -8.34
CA ASP A 75 -4.46 10.30 -9.28
C ASP A 75 -4.63 9.06 -10.17
N THR A 76 -5.34 8.06 -9.64
CA THR A 76 -5.96 7.05 -10.52
C THR A 76 -7.21 6.49 -9.86
N ALA A 77 -8.14 7.39 -9.56
CA ALA A 77 -9.56 7.09 -9.45
C ALA A 77 -10.33 7.93 -10.48
N ARG A 78 -10.24 7.54 -11.75
CA ARG A 78 -11.29 7.83 -12.73
C ARG A 78 -11.46 6.66 -13.66
#